data_AF-V4NKK1-F1
#
_entry.id   AF-V4NKK1-F1
#
_cell.length_a   1.000
_cell.length_b   1.000
_cell.length_c   1.000
_cell.angle_alpha   90.00
_cell.angle_beta   90.00
_cell.angle_gamma   90.00
#
_symmetry.space_group_name_H-M   'P 1'
#
loop_
_entity.id
_entity.type
_entity.pdbx_description
1 polymer ?
#
loop_
_entity_poly.entity_id
_entity_poly.type
_entity_poly.pdbx_seq_one_letter_code
_entity_poly.pdbx_strand_id
1 'polypeptide(L)'
;VQFVKRIFEKYPDFASKFHYENRYLKSAYMNLLLGIIETLCQQQPLELSDDDLHEASVAISIVKKGGFEVDWLEKKLEQLKEKKKQVETGQSRLQQMEDEMQKYNQKCLDLKALMEKEKADVSAANVAISFDDVF
;
A
#
# COMPACT_ATOMS: atom_id res chain seq x y z
N VAL A 1 -24.83 -11.89 -6.02
CA VAL A 1 -25.75 -11.72 -7.19
C VAL A 1 -25.42 -10.48 -8.04
N GLN A 2 -25.19 -9.30 -7.45
CA GLN A 2 -24.90 -8.09 -8.24
C GLN A 2 -23.58 -8.13 -9.04
N PHE A 3 -22.50 -8.71 -8.49
CA PHE A 3 -21.21 -8.84 -9.20
C PHE A 3 -21.34 -9.68 -10.47
N VAL A 4 -21.95 -10.86 -10.37
CA VAL A 4 -22.16 -11.76 -11.50
C VAL A 4 -22.90 -11.06 -12.64
N LYS A 5 -23.98 -10.33 -12.32
CA LYS A 5 -24.73 -9.56 -13.34
C LYS A 5 -23.84 -8.55 -14.06
N ARG A 6 -23.04 -7.78 -13.32
CA ARG A 6 -22.12 -6.78 -13.91
C ARG A 6 -21.03 -7.40 -14.78
N ILE A 7 -20.57 -8.61 -14.45
CA ILE A 7 -19.59 -9.33 -15.29
C ILE A 7 -20.22 -9.66 -16.64
N PHE A 8 -21.42 -10.24 -16.65
CA PHE A 8 -22.13 -10.55 -17.91
C PHE A 8 -22.47 -9.28 -18.72
N GLU A 9 -22.77 -8.16 -18.07
CA GLU A 9 -23.00 -6.88 -18.77
C GLU A 9 -21.71 -6.34 -19.42
N LYS A 10 -20.55 -6.50 -18.77
CA LYS A 10 -19.28 -5.93 -19.23
C LYS A 10 -18.48 -6.87 -20.14
N TYR A 11 -18.61 -8.16 -19.93
CA TYR A 11 -17.90 -9.23 -20.62
C TYR A 11 -18.91 -10.32 -21.02
N PRO A 12 -19.84 -10.05 -21.94
CA PRO A 12 -20.94 -10.96 -22.25
C PRO A 12 -20.48 -12.36 -22.68
N ASP A 13 -19.32 -12.44 -23.34
CA ASP A 13 -18.78 -13.68 -23.88
C ASP A 13 -17.83 -14.42 -22.92
N PHE A 14 -17.68 -13.97 -21.67
CA PHE A 14 -16.66 -14.51 -20.75
C PHE A 14 -16.87 -15.99 -20.40
N ALA A 15 -18.07 -16.53 -20.59
CA ALA A 15 -18.40 -17.94 -20.36
C ALA A 15 -18.74 -18.68 -21.67
N SER A 16 -18.48 -18.08 -22.84
CA SER A 16 -18.90 -18.60 -24.15
C SER A 16 -18.35 -19.99 -24.49
N LYS A 17 -17.15 -20.33 -23.99
CA LYS A 17 -16.49 -21.63 -24.18
C LYS A 17 -16.69 -22.60 -23.00
N PHE A 18 -17.43 -22.18 -21.97
CA PHE A 18 -17.75 -23.01 -20.81
C PHE A 18 -18.88 -23.98 -21.18
N HIS A 19 -18.55 -25.26 -21.37
CA HIS A 19 -19.45 -26.27 -21.94
C HIS A 19 -19.84 -27.38 -20.95
N TYR A 20 -19.50 -27.26 -19.66
CA TYR A 20 -19.92 -28.23 -18.67
C TYR A 20 -21.40 -28.11 -18.35
N GLU A 21 -22.19 -29.16 -18.60
CA GLU A 21 -23.62 -29.19 -18.28
C GLU A 21 -23.89 -29.45 -16.79
N ASN A 22 -22.92 -30.05 -16.09
CA ASN A 22 -23.04 -30.42 -14.68
C ASN A 22 -23.26 -29.19 -13.79
N ARG A 23 -24.39 -29.17 -13.06
CA ARG A 23 -24.79 -28.07 -12.18
C ARG A 23 -23.80 -27.82 -11.03
N TYR A 24 -23.20 -28.87 -10.48
CA TYR A 24 -22.23 -28.75 -9.39
C TYR A 24 -20.94 -28.08 -9.88
N LEU A 25 -20.44 -28.46 -11.06
CA LEU A 25 -19.30 -27.80 -11.68
C LEU A 25 -19.59 -26.33 -11.97
N LYS A 26 -20.74 -26.02 -12.56
CA LYS A 26 -21.18 -24.61 -12.78
C LYS A 26 -21.11 -23.81 -11.48
N SER A 27 -21.67 -24.34 -10.39
CA SER A 27 -21.67 -23.67 -9.09
C SER A 27 -20.24 -23.45 -8.56
N ALA A 28 -19.39 -24.49 -8.62
CA ALA A 28 -18.01 -24.41 -8.14
C ALA A 28 -17.19 -23.34 -8.88
N TYR A 29 -17.26 -23.30 -10.21
CA TYR A 29 -16.58 -22.27 -11.01
C TYR A 29 -17.09 -20.86 -10.73
N MET A 30 -18.41 -20.68 -10.57
CA MET A 30 -18.98 -19.37 -10.26
C MET A 30 -18.59 -18.89 -8.85
N ASN A 31 -18.50 -19.80 -7.88
CA ASN A 31 -17.99 -19.47 -6.54
C ASN A 31 -16.52 -19.10 -6.57
N LEU A 32 -15.71 -19.82 -7.35
CA LEU A 32 -14.28 -19.51 -7.53
C LEU A 32 -14.09 -18.13 -8.19
N LEU A 33 -14.86 -17.83 -9.24
CA LEU A 33 -14.90 -16.51 -9.88
C LEU A 33 -15.28 -15.39 -8.91
N LEU A 34 -16.30 -15.64 -8.07
CA LEU A 34 -16.72 -14.67 -7.06
C LEU A 34 -15.61 -14.41 -6.04
N GLY A 35 -14.97 -15.47 -5.53
CA GLY A 35 -13.84 -15.36 -4.61
C GLY A 35 -12.69 -14.53 -5.19
N ILE A 36 -12.29 -14.81 -6.44
CA ILE A 36 -11.27 -14.01 -7.14
C ILE A 36 -11.65 -12.52 -7.18
N ILE A 37 -12.91 -12.22 -7.51
CA ILE A 37 -13.38 -10.83 -7.63
C ILE A 37 -13.45 -10.14 -6.27
N GLU A 38 -13.86 -10.85 -5.22
CA GLU A 38 -13.86 -10.35 -3.86
C GLU A 38 -12.43 -10.00 -3.42
N THR A 39 -11.46 -10.88 -3.64
CA THR A 39 -10.04 -10.61 -3.39
C THR A 39 -9.56 -9.37 -4.15
N LEU A 40 -9.87 -9.25 -5.44
CA LEU A 40 -9.38 -8.14 -6.28
C LEU A 40 -10.05 -6.79 -5.99
N CYS A 41 -11.30 -6.78 -5.54
CA CYS A 41 -12.11 -5.57 -5.44
C CYS A 41 -12.32 -5.07 -4.01
N GLN A 42 -12.25 -5.95 -3.00
CA GLN A 42 -12.61 -5.59 -1.63
C GLN A 42 -11.39 -5.47 -0.71
N GLN A 43 -10.30 -6.17 -1.02
CA GLN A 43 -9.12 -6.19 -0.16
C GLN A 43 -8.16 -5.05 -0.49
N GLN A 44 -7.57 -4.45 0.54
CA GLN A 44 -6.53 -3.47 0.32
C GLN A 44 -5.25 -4.16 -0.16
N PRO A 45 -4.45 -3.54 -1.04
CA PRO A 45 -3.23 -4.18 -1.55
C PRO A 45 -2.25 -4.64 -0.46
N LEU A 46 -2.18 -3.91 0.66
CA LEU A 46 -1.33 -4.21 1.81
C LEU A 46 -1.85 -5.36 2.69
N GLU A 47 -3.15 -5.61 2.70
CA GLU A 47 -3.77 -6.67 3.50
C GLU A 47 -3.61 -8.04 2.86
N LEU A 48 -3.34 -8.07 1.55
CA LEU A 48 -3.13 -9.29 0.78
C LEU A 48 -1.71 -9.79 0.97
N SER A 49 -1.58 -11.03 1.42
CA SER A 49 -0.30 -11.74 1.41
C SER A 49 0.11 -12.13 -0.01
N ASP A 50 1.38 -12.50 -0.18
CA ASP A 50 1.85 -13.02 -1.47
C ASP A 50 1.21 -14.38 -1.79
N ASP A 51 0.86 -15.15 -0.76
CA ASP A 51 0.11 -16.40 -0.88
C ASP A 51 -1.31 -16.16 -1.38
N ASP A 52 -2.01 -15.14 -0.87
CA ASP A 52 -3.36 -14.77 -1.36
C ASP A 52 -3.32 -14.39 -2.85
N LEU A 53 -2.30 -13.64 -3.27
CA LEU A 53 -2.09 -13.24 -4.66
C LEU A 53 -1.72 -14.44 -5.54
N HIS A 54 -0.96 -15.39 -5.00
CA HIS A 54 -0.62 -16.64 -5.67
C HIS A 54 -1.87 -17.53 -5.84
N GLU A 55 -2.66 -17.71 -4.79
CA GLU A 55 -3.89 -18.48 -4.82
C GLU A 55 -4.89 -17.89 -5.82
N ALA A 56 -5.06 -16.56 -5.84
CA ALA A 56 -5.86 -15.88 -6.86
C ALA A 56 -5.36 -16.17 -8.28
N SER A 57 -4.04 -16.19 -8.50
CA SER A 57 -3.44 -16.53 -9.80
C SER A 57 -3.74 -17.98 -10.22
N VAL A 58 -3.67 -18.92 -9.27
CA VAL A 58 -4.00 -20.34 -9.48
C VAL A 58 -5.49 -20.48 -9.79
N ALA A 59 -6.36 -19.82 -9.03
CA ALA A 59 -7.80 -19.83 -9.22
C ALA A 59 -8.20 -19.30 -10.61
N ILE A 60 -7.61 -18.18 -11.05
CA ILE A 60 -7.82 -17.66 -12.41
C ILE A 60 -7.41 -18.69 -13.47
N SER A 61 -6.26 -19.36 -13.27
CA SER A 61 -5.78 -20.39 -14.19
C SER A 61 -6.73 -21.59 -14.27
N ILE A 62 -7.33 -22.00 -13.16
CA ILE A 62 -8.34 -23.07 -13.11
C ILE A 62 -9.58 -22.64 -13.90
N VAL A 63 -10.10 -21.44 -13.63
CA VAL A 63 -11.28 -20.89 -14.32
C VAL A 63 -11.04 -20.79 -15.82
N LYS A 64 -9.87 -20.32 -16.25
CA LYS A 64 -9.47 -20.25 -17.66
C LYS A 64 -9.45 -21.63 -18.33
N LYS A 65 -8.86 -22.63 -17.66
CA LYS A 65 -8.88 -24.04 -18.13
C LYS A 65 -10.30 -24.61 -18.23
N GLY A 66 -11.23 -24.13 -17.41
CA GLY A 66 -12.65 -24.47 -17.49
C GLY A 66 -13.37 -23.91 -18.73
N GLY A 67 -12.71 -23.08 -19.54
CA GLY A 67 -13.29 -22.47 -20.73
C GLY A 67 -13.87 -21.08 -20.51
N PHE A 68 -13.53 -20.41 -19.40
CA PHE A 68 -13.87 -19.00 -19.23
C PHE A 68 -12.81 -18.09 -19.85
N GLU A 69 -13.23 -17.00 -20.47
CA GLU A 69 -12.37 -15.93 -20.99
C GLU A 69 -12.13 -14.88 -19.89
N VAL A 70 -11.01 -15.04 -19.18
CA VAL A 70 -10.69 -14.28 -17.96
C VAL A 70 -9.38 -13.49 -18.05
N ASP A 71 -8.90 -13.18 -19.25
CA ASP A 71 -7.68 -12.37 -19.45
C ASP A 71 -7.76 -10.99 -18.77
N TRP A 72 -8.99 -10.46 -18.65
CA TRP A 72 -9.24 -9.23 -17.92
C TRP A 72 -8.99 -9.37 -16.41
N LEU A 73 -9.25 -10.55 -15.81
CA LEU A 73 -8.93 -10.83 -14.40
C LEU A 73 -7.43 -10.97 -14.21
N GLU A 74 -6.73 -11.65 -15.12
CA GLU A 74 -5.26 -11.75 -15.11
C GLU A 74 -4.64 -10.34 -15.08
N LYS A 75 -5.07 -9.47 -16.00
CA LYS A 75 -4.61 -8.07 -16.05
C LYS A 75 -4.94 -7.30 -14.76
N LYS A 76 -6.09 -7.56 -14.14
CA LYS A 76 -6.48 -6.89 -12.89
C LYS A 76 -5.65 -7.36 -11.70
N LEU A 77 -5.31 -8.65 -11.64
CA LEU A 77 -4.41 -9.19 -10.63
C LEU A 77 -3.00 -8.58 -10.76
N GLU A 78 -2.46 -8.47 -11.97
CA GLU A 78 -1.15 -7.82 -12.17
C GLU A 78 -1.16 -6.34 -11.76
N GLN A 79 -2.24 -5.60 -12.07
CA GLN A 79 -2.41 -4.22 -11.60
C GLN A 79 -2.45 -4.14 -10.07
N LEU A 80 -3.03 -5.13 -9.39
CA LEU A 80 -3.08 -5.17 -7.94
C LEU A 80 -1.70 -5.45 -7.32
N LYS A 81 -0.95 -6.39 -7.90
CA LYS A 81 0.44 -6.67 -7.51
C LYS A 81 1.34 -5.45 -7.66
N GLU A 82 1.22 -4.73 -8.77
CA GLU A 82 1.97 -3.48 -9.01
C GLU A 82 1.62 -2.41 -7.98
N LYS A 83 0.32 -2.21 -7.70
CA LYS A 83 -0.13 -1.27 -6.66
C LYS A 83 0.40 -1.64 -5.28
N LYS A 84 0.38 -2.92 -4.89
CA LYS A 84 0.93 -3.39 -3.62
C LYS A 84 2.39 -2.98 -3.49
N LYS A 85 3.21 -3.32 -4.50
CA LYS A 85 4.63 -2.96 -4.53
C LYS A 85 4.85 -1.44 -4.48
N GLN A 86 4.04 -0.66 -5.20
CA GLN A 86 4.13 0.80 -5.17
C GLN A 86 3.86 1.36 -3.76
N VAL A 87 2.87 0.80 -3.06
CA VAL A 87 2.53 1.22 -1.69
C VAL A 87 3.64 0.85 -0.72
N GLU A 88 4.15 -0.38 -0.75
CA GLU A 88 5.24 -0.84 0.12
C GLU A 88 6.51 0.00 -0.08
N THR A 89 6.92 0.20 -1.34
CA THR A 89 8.09 1.04 -1.65
C THR A 89 7.87 2.51 -1.27
N GLY A 90 6.63 3.00 -1.39
CA GLY A 90 6.22 4.32 -0.92
C GLY A 90 6.35 4.47 0.59
N GLN A 91 5.88 3.49 1.36
CA GLN A 91 5.96 3.49 2.83
C GLN A 91 7.42 3.48 3.31
N SER A 92 8.27 2.63 2.74
CA SER A 92 9.69 2.61 3.09
C SER A 92 10.38 3.95 2.82
N ARG A 93 10.05 4.60 1.70
CA ARG A 93 10.58 5.94 1.37
C ARG A 93 10.06 7.02 2.31
N LEU A 94 8.79 6.97 2.69
CA LEU A 94 8.21 7.90 3.67
C LEU A 94 8.91 7.75 5.02
N GLN A 95 9.09 6.52 5.50
CA GLN A 95 9.78 6.27 6.76
C GLN A 95 11.22 6.83 6.74
N GLN A 96 11.96 6.61 5.66
CA GLN A 96 13.30 7.18 5.52
C GLN A 96 13.28 8.72 5.58
N MET A 97 12.32 9.37 4.92
CA MET A 97 12.18 10.83 4.96
C MET A 97 11.83 11.33 6.36
N GLU A 98 10.98 10.62 7.09
CA GLU A 98 10.63 10.92 8.48
C GLU A 98 11.85 10.82 9.40
N ASP A 99 12.66 9.77 9.27
CA ASP A 99 13.88 9.57 10.06
C ASP A 99 14.91 10.68 9.77
N GLU A 100 15.09 11.05 8.50
CA GLU A 100 15.97 12.16 8.11
C GLU A 100 15.46 13.50 8.66
N MET A 101 14.16 13.76 8.58
CA MET A 101 13.53 14.95 9.14
C MET A 101 13.73 15.03 10.66
N GLN A 102 13.58 13.91 11.37
CA GLN A 102 13.82 13.84 12.81
C GLN A 102 15.27 14.20 13.16
N LYS A 103 16.24 13.70 12.39
CA LYS A 103 17.66 14.05 12.56
C LYS A 103 17.92 15.55 12.38
N TYR A 104 17.30 16.18 11.39
CA TYR A 104 17.43 17.63 11.19
C TYR A 104 16.78 18.43 12.31
N ASN A 105 15.59 18.01 12.76
CA ASN A 105 14.91 18.64 13.90
C ASN A 105 15.79 18.62 15.15
N GLN A 106 16.44 17.49 15.44
CA GLN A 106 17.37 17.40 16.57
C GLN A 106 18.53 18.40 16.43
N LYS A 107 19.16 18.48 15.26
CA LYS A 107 20.23 19.46 15.00
C LYS A 107 19.75 20.91 15.18
N CYS A 108 18.53 21.22 14.76
CA CYS A 108 17.95 22.55 14.96
C CYS A 108 17.75 22.87 16.45
N LEU A 109 17.34 21.89 17.26
CA LEU A 109 17.23 22.04 18.71
C LEU A 109 18.61 22.28 19.35
N ASP A 110 19.62 21.52 18.96
CA ASP A 110 20.98 21.66 19.46
C ASP A 110 21.56 23.06 19.13
N LEU A 111 21.38 23.51 17.88
CA LEU A 111 21.79 24.85 17.44
C LEU A 111 21.05 25.96 18.19
N LYS A 112 19.75 25.79 18.46
CA LYS A 112 18.97 26.74 19.23
C LYS A 112 19.49 26.85 20.67
N ALA A 113 19.83 25.74 21.30
CA ALA A 113 20.41 25.73 22.64
C ALA A 113 21.78 26.45 22.68
N LEU A 114 22.64 26.22 21.68
CA LEU A 114 23.91 26.93 21.56
C LEU A 114 23.72 28.44 21.41
N MET A 115 22.76 28.86 20.58
CA MET A 115 22.44 30.27 20.37
C MET A 115 21.94 30.95 21.65
N GLU A 116 21.04 30.31 22.41
CA GLU A 116 20.54 30.87 23.68
C GLU A 116 21.64 30.95 24.74
N LYS A 117 22.55 29.97 24.77
CA LYS A 117 23.73 30.02 25.65
C LYS A 117 24.63 31.21 25.31
N GLU A 118 25.00 31.36 24.04
CA GLU A 118 25.86 32.47 23.60
C GLU A 118 25.23 33.83 23.91
N LYS A 119 23.92 33.95 23.71
CA LYS A 119 23.17 35.17 24.07
C LYS A 119 23.24 35.47 25.56
N ALA A 120 23.14 34.46 26.42
CA ALA A 120 23.29 34.62 27.86
C ALA A 120 24.73 35.03 28.24
N ASP A 121 25.73 34.39 27.64
CA ASP A 121 27.15 34.69 27.88
C ASP A 121 27.51 36.13 27.46
N VAL A 122 27.05 36.57 26.27
CA VAL A 122 27.20 37.95 25.80
C VAL A 122 26.49 38.94 26.74
N SER A 123 25.28 38.62 27.20
CA SER A 123 24.55 39.48 28.13
C SER A 123 25.25 39.61 29.48
N ALA A 124 25.87 38.53 29.97
CA ALA A 124 26.61 38.53 31.23
C ALA A 124 27.92 39.33 31.11
N ALA A 125 28.62 39.21 29.98
CA ALA A 125 29.86 39.95 29.72
C ALA A 125 29.63 41.45 29.49
N ASN A 126 28.45 41.84 29.01
CA ASN A 126 28.08 43.23 28.74
C ASN A 126 27.52 43.98 29.98
N VAL A 127 28.07 43.69 31.16
CA VAL A 127 27.76 44.38 32.41
C VAL A 127 28.95 45.25 32.80
N ALA A 128 28.70 46.49 33.25
CA ALA A 128 29.76 47.38 33.70
C ALA A 128 30.45 46.83 34.96
N ILE A 129 31.76 47.03 35.08
CA ILE A 129 32.56 46.64 36.25
C ILE A 129 32.01 47.39 37.47
N SER A 130 31.76 46.68 38.58
CA SER A 130 31.25 47.31 39.79
C SER A 130 32.37 48.02 40.55
N PHE A 131 31.99 48.96 41.43
CA PHE A 131 32.95 49.64 42.30
C PHE A 131 33.72 48.65 43.18
N ASP A 132 33.07 47.57 43.63
CA ASP A 132 33.67 46.55 44.50
C ASP A 132 34.67 45.64 43.77
N ASP A 133 34.63 45.58 42.44
CA ASP A 133 35.59 44.80 41.64
C ASP A 133 36.91 45.56 41.37
N VAL A 134 36.95 46.86 41.70
CA VAL A 134 38.09 47.77 41.41
C VAL A 134 39.08 47.88 42.58
N PHE A 135 38.65 47.57 43.80
CA PHE A 135 39.43 47.72 45.03
C PHE A 135 39.54 46.38 45.79
#